data_AF-A0A661DME9-F1
#
_entry.id   AF-A0A661DME9-F1
#
_cell.length_a   1.000
_cell.length_b   1.000
_cell.length_c   1.000
_cell.angle_alpha   90.00
_cell.angle_beta   90.00
_cell.angle_gamma   90.00
#
_symmetry.space_group_name_H-M   'P 1'
#
loop_
_entity.id
_entity.type
_entity.pdbx_description
1 polymer ?
#
loop_
_entity_poly.entity_id
_entity_poly.type
_entity_poly.pdbx_seq_one_letter_code
_entity_poly.pdbx_strand_id
1 'polypeptide(L)'
;MDFDIALVLVVLTFVSGFIWILDKFLWEKDRQAKQQAEISSKGKDISAQERDALLADPVIIDYAKSLFPVFFIVLILRSFIFEPFRIPSQSMMPNLWVGDFILVNKFSYGVRLPVLNTEIIDSGKPENGDVAVFRYPVNPAINFIKRVIGIPGDHVVYRNKLLYLNGKPMLQESLGPYKGMGSGEKMNGASLKKENLQGVSHDILLVPGKPDLSHMYFPEFYNNSTIDLVVPEGHYFVMGDNRDESHDGRFWGLVPEANLVGKAFMIWFNWDVGQGLFWERIGNSIE
;
A
#
# COMPACT_ATOMS: atom_id res chain seq x y z
N MET A 1 -15.02 2.19 13.55
CA MET A 1 -13.81 2.37 14.37
C MET A 1 -12.69 1.74 13.58
N ASP A 2 -11.91 2.54 12.85
CA ASP A 2 -10.72 2.03 12.17
C ASP A 2 -9.69 1.72 13.25
N PHE A 3 -9.40 0.44 13.42
CA PHE A 3 -8.39 0.00 14.38
C PHE A 3 -7.03 0.36 13.77
N ASP A 4 -6.33 1.35 14.35
CA ASP A 4 -5.02 1.76 13.85
C ASP A 4 -3.97 0.71 14.25
N ILE A 5 -3.81 -0.29 13.38
CA ILE A 5 -2.82 -1.35 13.54
C ILE A 5 -1.40 -0.76 13.62
N ALA A 6 -1.15 0.43 13.04
CA ALA A 6 0.15 1.09 13.18
C ALA A 6 0.37 1.56 14.61
N LEU A 7 -0.60 2.25 15.20
CA LEU A 7 -0.54 2.69 16.59
C LEU A 7 -0.36 1.51 17.55
N VAL A 8 -1.08 0.41 17.34
CA VAL A 8 -0.96 -0.80 18.16
C VAL A 8 0.45 -1.37 18.09
N LEU A 9 1.04 -1.48 16.89
CA LEU A 9 2.42 -1.96 16.73
C LEU A 9 3.43 -1.04 17.42
N VAL A 10 3.25 0.28 17.33
CA VAL A 10 4.11 1.26 18.04
C VAL A 10 4.01 1.05 19.55
N VAL A 11 2.80 0.96 20.10
CA VAL A 11 2.57 0.75 21.53
C VAL A 11 3.17 -0.58 21.99
N LEU A 12 2.95 -1.67 21.24
CA LEU A 12 3.52 -2.98 21.56
C LEU A 12 5.05 -2.96 21.55
N THR A 13 5.66 -2.31 20.55
CA THR A 13 7.12 -2.16 20.46
C THR A 13 7.66 -1.36 21.65
N PHE A 14 7.02 -0.24 21.98
CA PHE A 14 7.46 0.63 23.07
C PHE A 14 7.30 -0.04 24.43
N VAL A 15 6.16 -0.67 24.71
CA VAL A 15 5.89 -1.36 25.98
C VAL A 15 6.83 -2.54 26.17
N SER A 16 7.00 -3.39 25.15
CA SER A 16 7.92 -4.53 25.22
C SER A 16 9.37 -4.07 25.41
N GLY A 17 9.81 -3.04 24.68
CA GLY A 17 11.14 -2.45 24.83
C GLY A 17 11.35 -1.81 26.20
N PHE A 18 10.35 -1.11 26.73
CA PHE A 18 10.40 -0.50 28.05
C PHE A 18 10.49 -1.54 29.17
N ILE A 19 9.68 -2.60 29.12
CA ILE A 19 9.75 -3.71 30.08
C ILE A 19 11.12 -4.38 30.02
N TRP A 20 11.64 -4.63 28.81
CA TRP A 20 12.95 -5.24 28.63
C TRP A 20 14.08 -4.37 29.21
N ILE A 21 14.07 -3.07 28.94
CA ILE A 21 15.07 -2.12 29.45
C ILE A 21 14.97 -2.04 30.98
N LEU A 22 13.78 -1.88 31.55
CA LEU A 22 13.61 -1.84 33.01
C LEU A 22 14.12 -3.11 33.67
N ASP A 23 13.80 -4.28 33.12
CA ASP A 23 14.30 -5.55 33.64
C ASP A 23 15.82 -5.60 33.63
N LYS A 24 16.44 -5.27 32.49
CA LYS A 24 17.88 -5.30 32.30
C LYS A 24 18.64 -4.39 33.28
N PHE A 25 18.07 -3.24 33.63
CA PHE A 25 18.73 -2.26 34.49
C PHE A 25 18.37 -2.37 35.98
N LEU A 26 17.15 -2.80 36.31
CA LEU A 26 16.65 -2.77 37.69
C LEU A 26 16.56 -4.15 38.34
N TRP A 27 16.19 -5.20 37.61
CA TRP A 27 15.74 -6.46 38.23
C TRP A 27 16.53 -7.69 37.82
N GLU A 28 17.21 -7.68 36.67
CA GLU A 28 17.91 -8.84 36.12
C GLU A 28 19.03 -9.32 37.05
N LYS A 29 19.89 -8.41 37.53
CA LYS A 29 21.02 -8.77 38.40
C LYS A 29 20.57 -9.36 39.73
N ASP A 30 19.59 -8.73 40.37
CA ASP A 30 19.06 -9.18 41.67
C ASP A 30 18.32 -10.52 41.52
N ARG A 31 17.59 -10.70 40.41
CA ARG A 31 16.91 -11.97 40.10
C ARG A 31 17.92 -13.09 39.87
N GLN A 32 18.92 -12.86 39.03
CA GLN A 32 19.97 -13.85 38.75
C GLN A 32 20.73 -14.24 40.02
N ALA A 33 21.07 -13.28 40.89
CA ALA A 33 21.73 -13.57 42.16
C ALA A 33 20.88 -14.47 43.08
N LYS A 34 19.57 -14.21 43.18
CA LYS A 34 18.63 -15.05 43.96
C LYS A 34 18.48 -16.45 43.36
N GLN A 35 18.30 -16.54 42.04
CA GLN A 35 18.20 -17.81 41.32
C GLN A 35 19.47 -18.65 41.50
N GLN A 36 20.65 -18.04 41.38
CA GLN A 36 21.94 -18.71 41.56
C GLN A 36 22.13 -19.21 43.00
N ALA A 37 21.72 -18.41 44.00
CA ALA A 37 21.78 -18.80 45.41
C ALA A 37 20.85 -19.99 45.72
N GLU A 38 19.64 -20.02 45.15
CA GLU A 38 18.68 -21.12 45.32
C GLU A 38 19.12 -22.40 44.59
N ILE A 39 19.71 -22.29 43.40
CA ILE A 39 20.31 -23.44 42.71
C ILE A 39 21.49 -23.99 43.52
N SER A 40 22.31 -23.10 44.12
CA SER A 40 23.46 -23.51 44.92
C SER A 40 23.05 -24.18 46.24
N SER A 41 21.92 -23.79 46.84
CA SER A 41 21.41 -24.41 48.07
C SER A 41 20.80 -25.80 47.84
N LYS A 42 20.19 -26.04 46.67
CA LYS A 42 19.65 -27.37 46.29
C LYS A 42 20.71 -28.38 45.83
N GLY A 43 21.93 -27.92 45.50
CA GLY A 43 23.07 -28.80 45.25
C GLY A 43 22.86 -29.79 44.09
N LYS A 44 23.28 -31.06 44.26
CA LYS A 44 23.21 -32.11 43.23
C LYS A 44 21.81 -32.73 43.06
N ASP A 45 20.86 -32.42 43.95
CA ASP A 45 19.53 -33.04 43.96
C ASP A 45 18.52 -32.34 43.04
N ILE A 46 18.91 -31.25 42.37
CA ILE A 46 18.03 -30.53 41.45
C ILE A 46 17.94 -31.24 40.10
N SER A 47 16.72 -31.52 39.64
CA SER A 47 16.49 -32.04 38.29
C SER A 47 16.73 -30.96 37.23
N ALA A 48 17.02 -31.36 35.98
CA ALA A 48 17.20 -30.41 34.88
C ALA A 48 15.96 -29.51 34.67
N GLN A 49 14.76 -30.07 34.79
CA GLN A 49 13.51 -29.31 34.66
C GLN A 49 13.31 -28.28 35.76
N GLU A 50 13.63 -28.61 37.01
CA GLU A 50 13.53 -27.66 38.12
C GLU A 50 14.56 -26.54 38.00
N ARG A 51 15.75 -26.86 37.48
CA ARG A 51 16.79 -25.86 37.22
C ARG A 51 16.37 -24.89 36.14
N ASP A 52 15.80 -25.38 35.03
CA ASP A 52 15.31 -24.52 33.95
C ASP A 52 14.13 -23.65 34.41
N ALA A 53 13.23 -24.21 35.23
CA ALA A 53 12.12 -23.45 35.81
C ALA A 53 12.59 -22.34 36.78
N LEU A 54 13.67 -22.56 37.53
CA LEU A 54 14.27 -21.53 38.38
C LEU A 54 14.96 -20.42 37.58
N LEU A 55 15.60 -20.77 36.47
CA LEU A 55 16.28 -19.81 35.59
C LEU A 55 15.32 -19.04 34.67
N ALA A 56 14.09 -19.53 34.50
CA ALA A 56 13.09 -18.89 33.67
C ALA A 56 12.78 -17.46 34.14
N ASP A 57 12.72 -16.54 33.18
CA ASP A 57 12.26 -15.19 33.43
C ASP A 57 10.75 -15.20 33.75
N PRO A 58 10.24 -14.21 34.51
CA PRO A 58 8.81 -14.03 34.66
C PRO A 58 8.14 -13.91 33.29
N VAL A 59 6.97 -14.53 33.14
CA VAL A 59 6.25 -14.67 31.86
C VAL A 59 6.18 -13.36 31.07
N ILE A 60 5.89 -12.24 31.72
CA ILE A 60 5.79 -10.91 31.08
C ILE A 60 7.14 -10.44 30.52
N ILE A 61 8.23 -10.66 31.26
CA ILE A 61 9.59 -10.26 30.85
C ILE A 61 10.05 -11.13 29.69
N ASP A 62 9.80 -12.44 29.76
CA ASP A 62 10.16 -13.38 28.70
C ASP A 62 9.45 -13.04 27.38
N TYR A 63 8.14 -12.81 27.41
CA TYR A 63 7.39 -12.34 26.24
C TYR A 63 7.88 -10.97 25.73
N ALA A 64 8.15 -10.02 26.62
CA ALA A 64 8.66 -8.71 26.22
C ALA A 64 10.03 -8.81 25.54
N LYS A 65 10.96 -9.59 26.11
CA LYS A 65 12.30 -9.83 25.56
C LYS A 65 12.27 -10.53 24.20
N SER A 66 11.45 -11.57 24.07
CA SER A 66 11.37 -12.38 22.85
C SER A 66 10.64 -11.69 21.71
N LEU A 67 9.55 -10.95 22.01
CA LEU A 67 8.74 -10.29 20.98
C LEU A 67 9.23 -8.89 20.61
N PHE A 68 9.94 -8.18 21.49
CA PHE A 68 10.49 -6.86 21.18
C PHE A 68 11.28 -6.80 19.86
N PRO A 69 12.28 -7.66 19.59
CA PRO A 69 13.03 -7.58 18.34
C PRO A 69 12.14 -7.82 17.12
N VAL A 70 11.14 -8.70 17.24
CA VAL A 70 10.16 -8.94 16.16
C VAL A 70 9.34 -7.68 15.91
N PHE A 71 8.72 -7.10 16.93
CA PHE A 71 7.93 -5.87 16.79
C PHE A 71 8.77 -4.71 16.28
N PHE A 72 10.00 -4.57 16.76
CA PHE A 72 10.93 -3.53 16.35
C PHE A 72 11.33 -3.66 14.87
N ILE A 73 11.66 -4.87 14.42
CA ILE A 73 11.96 -5.12 13.00
C ILE A 73 10.73 -4.84 12.14
N VAL A 74 9.55 -5.36 12.51
CA VAL A 74 8.30 -5.09 11.77
C VAL A 74 8.00 -3.59 11.76
N LEU A 75 8.24 -2.88 12.86
CA LEU A 75 8.06 -1.44 12.95
C LEU A 75 9.00 -0.70 11.99
N ILE A 76 10.29 -1.04 11.94
CA ILE A 76 11.24 -0.43 10.99
C ILE A 76 10.84 -0.75 9.55
N LEU A 77 10.57 -2.03 9.25
CA LEU A 77 10.16 -2.46 7.92
C LEU A 77 8.92 -1.69 7.46
N ARG A 78 7.92 -1.55 8.32
CA ARG A 78 6.69 -0.82 8.02
C ARG A 78 6.87 0.69 7.93
N SER A 79 7.74 1.24 8.77
CA SER A 79 7.97 2.69 8.84
C SER A 79 8.64 3.21 7.58
N PHE A 80 9.57 2.43 7.00
CA PHE A 80 10.45 2.92 5.94
C PHE A 80 10.37 2.12 4.63
N ILE A 81 10.03 0.83 4.67
CA ILE A 81 10.22 -0.08 3.54
C ILE A 81 8.90 -0.43 2.86
N PHE A 82 8.05 -1.19 3.55
CA PHE A 82 6.86 -1.79 2.96
C PHE A 82 5.62 -1.53 3.79
N GLU A 83 4.57 -1.02 3.14
CA GLU A 83 3.27 -0.83 3.77
C GLU A 83 2.22 -1.74 3.12
N PRO A 84 1.53 -2.58 3.91
CA PRO A 84 0.46 -3.41 3.38
C PRO A 84 -0.84 -2.61 3.27
N PHE A 85 -1.50 -2.71 2.12
CA PHE A 85 -2.84 -2.15 1.91
C PHE A 85 -3.81 -3.22 1.46
N ARG A 86 -5.09 -3.03 1.77
CA ARG A 86 -6.18 -3.84 1.24
C ARG A 86 -6.94 -3.03 0.19
N ILE A 87 -7.26 -3.64 -0.95
CA ILE A 87 -8.02 -3.03 -2.04
C ILE A 87 -9.53 -3.16 -1.76
N PRO A 88 -10.24 -2.04 -1.53
CA PRO A 88 -11.66 -2.09 -1.17
C PRO A 88 -12.59 -1.86 -2.37
N SER A 89 -12.06 -1.49 -3.54
CA SER A 89 -12.84 -1.01 -4.69
C SER A 89 -12.38 -1.60 -6.01
N GLN A 90 -13.25 -1.52 -7.03
CA GLN A 90 -13.04 -2.05 -8.37
C GLN A 90 -12.31 -1.11 -9.34
N SER A 91 -11.87 0.06 -8.89
CA SER A 91 -11.35 1.13 -9.77
C SER A 91 -10.05 0.80 -10.50
N MET A 92 -9.30 -0.19 -10.00
CA MET A 92 -8.04 -0.67 -10.59
C MET A 92 -8.18 -2.04 -11.27
N MET A 93 -9.41 -2.51 -11.50
CA MET A 93 -9.63 -3.73 -12.28
C MET A 93 -9.23 -3.53 -13.75
N PRO A 94 -8.71 -4.57 -14.43
CA PRO A 94 -8.61 -5.95 -13.95
C PRO A 94 -7.30 -6.24 -13.19
N ASN A 95 -6.39 -5.28 -13.10
CA ASN A 95 -5.05 -5.51 -12.54
C ASN A 95 -5.07 -5.68 -11.02
N LEU A 96 -5.94 -4.95 -10.31
CA LEU A 96 -6.19 -5.12 -8.88
C LEU A 96 -7.67 -5.40 -8.61
N TRP A 97 -7.93 -6.45 -7.85
CA TRP A 97 -9.27 -6.93 -7.51
C TRP A 97 -9.66 -6.46 -6.13
N VAL A 98 -10.97 -6.35 -5.91
CA VAL A 98 -11.52 -6.18 -4.56
C VAL A 98 -11.06 -7.35 -3.70
N GLY A 99 -10.52 -7.04 -2.53
CA GLY A 99 -9.99 -8.04 -1.60
C GLY A 99 -8.51 -8.35 -1.75
N ASP A 100 -7.82 -7.83 -2.76
CA ASP A 100 -6.35 -7.95 -2.83
C ASP A 100 -5.69 -7.25 -1.65
N PHE A 101 -4.66 -7.89 -1.11
CA PHE A 101 -3.71 -7.30 -0.18
C PHE A 101 -2.40 -7.07 -0.93
N ILE A 102 -2.01 -5.81 -1.03
CA ILE A 102 -0.83 -5.38 -1.78
C ILE A 102 0.29 -4.94 -0.84
N LEU A 103 1.53 -5.06 -1.31
CA LEU A 103 2.68 -4.40 -0.71
C LEU A 103 3.05 -3.17 -1.53
N VAL A 104 3.31 -2.08 -0.79
CA VAL A 104 3.70 -0.80 -1.35
C VAL A 104 5.11 -0.47 -0.90
N ASN A 105 6.00 -0.20 -1.84
CA ASN A 105 7.35 0.27 -1.59
C ASN A 105 7.34 1.80 -1.40
N LYS A 106 7.64 2.24 -0.17
CA LYS A 106 7.68 3.66 0.17
C LYS A 106 8.98 4.33 -0.29
N PHE A 107 10.06 3.56 -0.45
CA PHE A 107 11.33 4.08 -0.97
C PHE A 107 11.24 4.52 -2.44
N SER A 108 10.27 4.05 -3.21
CA SER A 108 10.20 4.43 -4.64
C SER A 108 9.95 5.92 -4.86
N TYR A 109 9.31 6.62 -3.90
CA TYR A 109 8.87 8.03 -4.05
C TYR A 109 9.39 8.95 -2.94
N GLY A 110 10.61 8.70 -2.46
CA GLY A 110 11.25 9.43 -1.37
C GLY A 110 10.98 8.84 0.02
N VAL A 111 12.01 8.81 0.87
CA VAL A 111 11.85 8.37 2.28
C VAL A 111 11.32 9.51 3.11
N ARG A 112 10.11 9.34 3.65
CA ARG A 112 9.48 10.32 4.54
C ARG A 112 9.53 9.86 6.00
N LEU A 113 9.74 10.81 6.92
CA LEU A 113 9.65 10.53 8.36
C LEU A 113 8.26 10.02 8.72
N PRO A 114 8.15 8.92 9.50
CA PRO A 114 6.89 8.54 10.12
C PRO A 114 6.34 9.73 10.93
N VAL A 115 5.02 9.91 10.92
CA VAL A 115 4.29 11.00 11.61
C VAL A 115 4.49 12.39 10.98
N LEU A 116 5.73 12.86 10.83
CA LEU A 116 6.04 14.21 10.33
C LEU A 116 5.88 14.34 8.81
N ASN A 117 5.91 13.23 8.07
CA ASN A 117 5.81 13.17 6.60
C ASN A 117 6.81 14.05 5.85
N THR A 118 7.88 14.49 6.51
CA THR A 118 8.95 15.27 5.89
C THR A 118 9.86 14.34 5.12
N GLU A 119 10.17 14.70 3.88
CA GLU A 119 11.09 13.96 3.04
C GLU A 119 12.53 14.14 3.51
N ILE A 120 13.26 13.02 3.63
CA ILE A 120 14.63 12.97 4.14
C ILE A 120 15.61 12.52 3.04
N ILE A 121 15.14 11.66 2.14
CA ILE A 121 15.95 11.09 1.06
C ILE A 121 15.12 11.17 -0.23
N ASP A 122 15.65 11.89 -1.21
CA ASP A 122 15.15 11.87 -2.59
C ASP A 122 15.58 10.54 -3.22
N SER A 123 14.67 9.56 -3.23
CA SER A 123 14.96 8.18 -3.63
C SER A 123 14.23 7.74 -4.90
N GLY A 124 13.61 8.68 -5.62
CA GLY A 124 12.92 8.43 -6.88
C GLY A 124 11.62 9.23 -7.00
N LYS A 125 11.16 9.41 -8.24
CA LYS A 125 9.87 10.01 -8.58
C LYS A 125 9.03 8.99 -9.35
N PRO A 126 7.69 9.04 -9.26
CA PRO A 126 6.83 8.20 -10.08
C PRO A 126 7.11 8.36 -11.57
N GLU A 127 7.10 7.23 -12.26
CA GLU A 127 7.22 7.16 -13.71
C GLU A 127 5.83 6.90 -14.35
N ASN A 128 5.70 7.19 -15.64
CA ASN A 128 4.47 6.85 -16.37
C ASN A 128 4.23 5.33 -16.30
N GLY A 129 2.99 4.96 -15.98
CA GLY A 129 2.58 3.57 -15.82
C GLY A 129 2.68 3.07 -14.38
N ASP A 130 3.37 3.75 -13.46
CA ASP A 130 3.46 3.28 -12.08
C ASP A 130 2.10 3.19 -11.39
N VAL A 131 1.86 2.12 -10.63
CA VAL A 131 0.70 2.04 -9.74
C VAL A 131 1.04 2.65 -8.39
N ALA A 132 0.55 3.86 -8.13
CA ALA A 132 0.89 4.64 -6.96
C ALA A 132 -0.23 4.64 -5.91
N VAL A 133 0.16 4.49 -4.63
CA VAL A 133 -0.68 4.82 -3.48
C VAL A 133 -0.38 6.25 -3.05
N PHE A 134 -1.42 7.02 -2.80
CA PHE A 134 -1.34 8.41 -2.37
C PHE A 134 -2.53 8.80 -1.49
N ARG A 135 -2.36 9.85 -0.70
CA ARG A 135 -3.45 10.47 0.07
C ARG A 135 -4.33 11.26 -0.87
N TYR A 136 -5.63 11.00 -0.85
CA TYR A 136 -6.59 11.67 -1.71
C TYR A 136 -6.53 13.20 -1.52
N PRO A 137 -6.25 14.00 -2.56
CA PRO A 137 -6.01 15.45 -2.40
C PRO A 137 -7.14 16.23 -1.74
N VAL A 138 -8.41 15.84 -1.97
CA VAL A 138 -9.57 16.52 -1.38
C VAL A 138 -9.81 16.10 0.08
N ASN A 139 -9.48 14.85 0.43
CA ASN A 139 -9.54 14.36 1.81
C ASN A 139 -8.34 13.46 2.12
N PRO A 140 -7.22 14.03 2.62
CA PRO A 140 -5.99 13.30 2.86
C PRO A 140 -6.06 12.20 3.92
N ALA A 141 -7.16 12.08 4.66
CA ALA A 141 -7.39 10.97 5.58
C ALA A 141 -7.64 9.63 4.85
N ILE A 142 -7.91 9.66 3.54
CA ILE A 142 -8.22 8.48 2.74
C ILE A 142 -7.07 8.24 1.76
N ASN A 143 -6.58 7.00 1.70
CA ASN A 143 -5.59 6.59 0.71
C ASN A 143 -6.27 6.05 -0.55
N PHE A 144 -5.80 6.50 -1.71
CA PHE A 144 -6.22 6.03 -3.03
C PHE A 144 -5.06 5.32 -3.71
N ILE A 145 -5.40 4.42 -4.62
CA ILE A 145 -4.46 3.75 -5.51
C ILE A 145 -4.92 3.95 -6.96
N LYS A 146 -4.02 4.47 -7.80
CA LYS A 146 -4.26 4.74 -9.22
C LYS A 146 -2.97 4.54 -10.02
N ARG A 147 -3.11 4.40 -11.34
CA ARG A 147 -1.98 4.41 -12.26
C ARG A 147 -1.57 5.84 -12.57
N VAL A 148 -0.28 6.12 -12.53
CA VAL A 148 0.31 7.39 -12.95
C VAL A 148 0.29 7.45 -14.46
N ILE A 149 -0.46 8.41 -14.98
CA ILE A 149 -0.65 8.59 -16.42
C ILE A 149 0.25 9.70 -16.95
N GLY A 150 0.32 10.83 -16.24
CA GLY A 150 1.18 11.96 -16.59
C GLY A 150 2.07 12.36 -15.43
N ILE A 151 3.35 12.59 -15.74
CA ILE A 151 4.36 13.12 -14.83
C ILE A 151 4.65 14.60 -15.16
N PRO A 152 5.37 15.37 -14.32
CA PRO A 152 5.69 16.76 -14.62
C PRO A 152 6.22 16.99 -16.04
N GLY A 153 5.63 17.96 -16.73
CA GLY A 153 5.93 18.30 -18.13
C GLY A 153 5.09 17.57 -19.18
N ASP A 154 4.41 16.49 -18.82
CA ASP A 154 3.56 15.77 -19.78
C ASP A 154 2.32 16.59 -20.16
N HIS A 155 2.02 16.60 -21.45
CA HIS A 155 0.74 17.03 -22.00
C HIS A 155 -0.21 15.84 -22.08
N VAL A 156 -1.27 15.87 -21.26
CA VAL A 156 -2.27 14.81 -21.14
C VAL A 156 -3.58 15.27 -21.79
N VAL A 157 -4.05 14.50 -22.77
CA VAL A 157 -5.36 14.69 -23.38
C VAL A 157 -6.18 13.42 -23.28
N TYR A 158 -7.42 13.51 -22.79
CA TYR A 158 -8.35 12.38 -22.76
C TYR A 158 -9.63 12.73 -23.51
N ARG A 159 -9.85 12.04 -24.63
CA ARG A 159 -10.98 12.29 -25.53
C ARG A 159 -11.51 10.99 -26.09
N ASN A 160 -12.84 10.81 -26.06
CA ASN A 160 -13.52 9.64 -26.62
C ASN A 160 -12.95 8.31 -26.09
N LYS A 161 -12.66 8.25 -24.79
CA LYS A 161 -12.06 7.09 -24.11
C LYS A 161 -10.66 6.69 -24.58
N LEU A 162 -10.00 7.57 -25.33
CA LEU A 162 -8.62 7.41 -25.77
C LEU A 162 -7.73 8.47 -25.10
N LEU A 163 -6.63 8.01 -24.54
CA LEU A 163 -5.61 8.84 -23.92
C LEU A 163 -4.57 9.23 -24.97
N TYR A 164 -4.13 10.47 -24.93
CA TYR A 164 -2.98 10.97 -25.67
C TYR A 164 -1.99 11.56 -24.67
N LEU A 165 -0.73 11.15 -24.78
CA LEU A 165 0.38 11.70 -24.01
C LEU A 165 1.36 12.36 -24.97
N ASN A 166 1.66 13.64 -24.76
CA ASN A 166 2.58 14.42 -25.58
C ASN A 166 2.24 14.32 -27.08
N GLY A 167 0.94 14.40 -27.41
CA GLY A 167 0.41 14.28 -28.77
C GLY A 167 0.36 12.87 -29.35
N LYS A 168 0.89 11.85 -28.66
CA LYS A 168 0.88 10.45 -29.11
C LYS A 168 -0.33 9.71 -28.54
N PRO A 169 -1.14 9.02 -29.36
CA PRO A 169 -2.24 8.20 -28.85
C PRO A 169 -1.71 6.96 -28.13
N MET A 170 -2.23 6.69 -26.93
CA MET A 170 -1.97 5.47 -26.18
C MET A 170 -2.88 4.38 -26.74
N LEU A 171 -2.35 3.61 -27.70
CA LEU A 171 -3.13 2.64 -28.47
C LEU A 171 -3.68 1.53 -27.55
N GLN A 172 -4.90 1.11 -27.86
CA GLN A 172 -5.62 0.08 -27.14
C GLN A 172 -5.90 -1.11 -28.06
N GLU A 173 -5.42 -2.29 -27.69
CA GLU A 173 -5.75 -3.55 -28.35
C GLU A 173 -6.94 -4.21 -27.64
N SER A 174 -7.95 -4.64 -28.39
CA SER A 174 -9.11 -5.32 -27.81
C SER A 174 -8.79 -6.78 -27.48
N LEU A 175 -8.99 -7.18 -26.23
CA LEU A 175 -8.85 -8.56 -25.77
C LEU A 175 -10.20 -9.30 -25.66
N GLY A 176 -11.30 -8.61 -25.96
CA GLY A 176 -12.66 -9.15 -25.93
C GLY A 176 -13.45 -8.74 -24.68
N PRO A 177 -14.59 -9.38 -24.41
CA PRO A 177 -15.38 -9.08 -23.22
C PRO A 177 -14.72 -9.63 -21.95
N TYR A 178 -14.67 -8.80 -20.92
CA TYR A 178 -14.20 -9.17 -19.60
C TYR A 178 -15.17 -10.19 -18.94
N LYS A 179 -14.57 -11.20 -18.30
CA LYS A 179 -15.25 -12.19 -17.46
C LYS A 179 -14.60 -12.14 -16.08
N GLY A 180 -15.29 -11.52 -15.13
CA GLY A 180 -14.82 -11.37 -13.76
C GLY A 180 -15.16 -12.56 -12.88
N MET A 181 -14.46 -12.63 -11.76
CA MET A 181 -14.73 -13.55 -10.66
C MET A 181 -14.97 -12.76 -9.37
N GLY A 182 -15.74 -13.33 -8.44
CA GLY A 182 -16.08 -12.68 -7.17
C GLY A 182 -16.75 -11.33 -7.38
N SER A 183 -16.30 -10.30 -6.65
CA SER A 183 -16.80 -8.93 -6.82
C SER A 183 -16.60 -8.38 -8.24
N GLY A 184 -15.67 -8.95 -9.00
CA GLY A 184 -15.41 -8.57 -10.38
C GLY A 184 -16.49 -9.00 -11.37
N GLU A 185 -17.41 -9.90 -11.01
CA GLU A 185 -18.56 -10.28 -11.85
C GLU A 185 -19.44 -9.08 -12.21
N LYS A 186 -19.45 -8.03 -11.38
CA LYS A 186 -20.13 -6.75 -11.67
C LYS A 186 -19.63 -6.06 -12.93
N MET A 187 -18.44 -6.41 -13.40
CA MET A 187 -17.83 -5.88 -14.62
C MET A 187 -17.99 -6.81 -15.82
N ASN A 188 -18.77 -7.90 -15.72
CA ASN A 188 -18.98 -8.83 -16.83
C ASN A 188 -19.53 -8.11 -18.07
N GLY A 189 -18.91 -8.38 -19.23
CA GLY A 189 -19.27 -7.73 -20.50
C GLY A 189 -18.63 -6.36 -20.73
N ALA A 190 -17.85 -5.83 -19.77
CA ALA A 190 -16.97 -4.71 -20.05
C ALA A 190 -15.98 -5.07 -21.17
N SER A 191 -15.58 -4.10 -21.99
CA SER A 191 -14.53 -4.29 -22.99
C SER A 191 -13.17 -4.32 -22.30
N LEU A 192 -12.54 -5.49 -22.29
CA LEU A 192 -11.16 -5.65 -21.85
C LEU A 192 -10.23 -5.23 -22.99
N LYS A 193 -9.31 -4.33 -22.68
CA LYS A 193 -8.32 -3.86 -23.65
C LYS A 193 -6.94 -3.81 -23.02
N LYS A 194 -5.90 -4.03 -23.82
CA LYS A 194 -4.51 -3.76 -23.45
C LYS A 194 -4.11 -2.38 -23.94
N GLU A 195 -3.67 -1.51 -23.04
CA GLU A 195 -3.18 -0.17 -23.35
C GLU A 195 -1.67 -0.09 -23.12
N ASN A 196 -0.97 0.61 -24.01
CA ASN A 196 0.48 0.85 -23.89
C ASN A 196 0.74 2.32 -23.52
N LEU A 197 1.22 2.55 -22.30
CA LEU A 197 1.69 3.84 -21.80
C LEU A 197 3.20 3.97 -22.04
N GLN A 198 3.57 4.33 -23.27
CA GLN A 198 4.97 4.62 -23.65
C GLN A 198 5.98 3.51 -23.29
N GLY A 199 5.58 2.25 -23.40
CA GLY A 199 6.40 1.08 -23.09
C GLY A 199 5.81 0.22 -21.97
N VAL A 200 4.97 0.80 -21.09
CA VAL A 200 4.30 0.06 -20.02
C VAL A 200 2.95 -0.45 -20.50
N SER A 201 2.85 -1.75 -20.73
CA SER A 201 1.61 -2.39 -21.15
C SER A 201 0.79 -2.83 -19.95
N HIS A 202 -0.48 -2.45 -19.90
CA HIS A 202 -1.41 -2.85 -18.84
C HIS A 202 -2.81 -3.04 -19.40
N ASP A 203 -3.65 -3.77 -18.67
CA ASP A 203 -5.03 -4.01 -19.08
C ASP A 203 -5.96 -2.93 -18.49
N ILE A 204 -6.99 -2.56 -19.24
CA ILE A 204 -8.02 -1.60 -18.83
C ILE A 204 -9.42 -2.17 -19.10
N LEU A 205 -10.41 -1.69 -18.34
CA LEU A 205 -11.82 -1.97 -18.60
C LEU A 205 -12.55 -0.72 -19.08
N LEU A 206 -13.37 -0.88 -20.12
CA LEU A 206 -14.30 0.14 -20.60
C LEU A 206 -15.71 -0.45 -20.63
N VAL A 207 -16.69 0.23 -20.02
CA VAL A 207 -18.09 -0.17 -20.01
C VAL A 207 -18.75 0.28 -21.33
N PRO A 208 -19.26 -0.65 -22.15
CA PRO A 208 -19.96 -0.30 -23.40
C PRO A 208 -21.14 0.64 -23.13
N GLY A 209 -21.26 1.69 -23.96
CA GLY A 209 -22.38 2.64 -23.88
C GLY A 209 -22.35 3.64 -22.72
N LYS A 210 -21.45 3.50 -21.74
CA LYS A 210 -21.31 4.48 -20.64
C LYS A 210 -20.57 5.73 -21.17
N PRO A 211 -21.17 6.93 -21.12
CA PRO A 211 -20.49 8.16 -21.57
C PRO A 211 -19.42 8.57 -20.56
N ASP A 212 -18.42 9.30 -21.04
CA ASP A 212 -17.46 9.98 -20.17
C ASP A 212 -18.05 11.33 -19.70
N LEU A 213 -18.29 11.44 -18.40
CA LEU A 213 -18.89 12.61 -17.75
C LEU A 213 -17.87 13.41 -16.93
N SER A 214 -16.58 13.08 -17.04
CA SER A 214 -15.53 13.69 -16.21
C SER A 214 -15.40 15.21 -16.39
N HIS A 215 -15.75 15.72 -17.58
CA HIS A 215 -15.77 17.16 -17.91
C HIS A 215 -16.67 18.04 -17.04
N MET A 216 -17.57 17.44 -16.26
CA MET A 216 -18.52 18.19 -15.44
C MET A 216 -17.92 18.70 -14.11
N TYR A 217 -16.72 18.25 -13.73
CA TYR A 217 -16.21 18.43 -12.35
C TYR A 217 -15.05 19.43 -12.21
N PHE A 218 -14.17 19.59 -13.20
CA PHE A 218 -12.94 20.41 -13.09
C PHE A 218 -12.68 21.32 -14.30
N PRO A 219 -13.56 22.28 -14.61
CA PRO A 219 -13.59 22.97 -15.90
C PRO A 219 -12.26 23.64 -16.31
N GLU A 220 -11.40 24.04 -15.36
CA GLU A 220 -10.08 24.60 -15.66
C GLU A 220 -9.13 23.67 -16.42
N PHE A 221 -9.31 22.35 -16.32
CA PHE A 221 -8.50 21.35 -17.03
C PHE A 221 -9.20 20.78 -18.27
N TYR A 222 -10.37 21.32 -18.61
CA TYR A 222 -11.14 20.86 -19.76
C TYR A 222 -11.17 21.90 -20.87
N ASN A 223 -10.77 21.46 -22.06
CA ASN A 223 -10.99 22.16 -23.31
C ASN A 223 -12.03 21.39 -24.11
N ASN A 224 -13.15 22.05 -24.45
CA ASN A 224 -14.25 21.45 -25.22
C ASN A 224 -14.73 20.08 -24.67
N SER A 225 -14.95 20.02 -23.35
CA SER A 225 -15.36 18.82 -22.62
C SER A 225 -14.38 17.64 -22.68
N THR A 226 -13.11 17.90 -22.97
CA THR A 226 -12.02 16.89 -22.92
C THR A 226 -10.92 17.37 -22.00
N ILE A 227 -10.29 16.45 -21.27
CA ILE A 227 -9.11 16.79 -20.47
C ILE A 227 -8.04 17.24 -21.43
N ASP A 228 -7.44 18.38 -21.16
CA ASP A 228 -6.36 18.98 -21.93
C ASP A 228 -5.50 19.80 -20.96
N LEU A 229 -4.49 19.15 -20.39
CA LEU A 229 -3.65 19.76 -19.37
C LEU A 229 -2.18 19.42 -19.55
N VAL A 230 -1.32 20.33 -19.12
CA VAL A 230 0.11 20.06 -18.91
C VAL A 230 0.32 19.87 -17.42
N VAL A 231 0.95 18.76 -17.04
CA VAL A 231 1.20 18.44 -15.64
C VAL A 231 2.30 19.37 -15.11
N PRO A 232 2.04 20.20 -14.09
CA PRO A 232 3.04 21.10 -13.52
C PRO A 232 4.06 20.33 -12.67
N GLU A 233 5.17 20.99 -12.36
CA GLU A 233 6.18 20.47 -11.43
C GLU A 233 5.58 20.08 -10.08
N GLY A 234 6.10 18.98 -9.52
CA GLY A 234 5.65 18.43 -8.24
C GLY A 234 4.21 17.89 -8.24
N HIS A 235 3.62 17.63 -9.41
CA HIS A 235 2.28 17.07 -9.55
C HIS A 235 2.24 15.89 -10.50
N TYR A 236 1.20 15.06 -10.37
CA TYR A 236 0.99 13.86 -11.17
C TYR A 236 -0.47 13.75 -11.58
N PHE A 237 -0.72 13.33 -12.82
CA PHE A 237 -2.07 12.99 -13.28
C PHE A 237 -2.25 11.48 -13.22
N VAL A 238 -3.34 11.02 -12.61
CA VAL A 238 -3.56 9.59 -12.34
C VAL A 238 -4.94 9.13 -12.78
N MET A 239 -5.04 7.89 -13.24
CA MET A 239 -6.30 7.26 -13.66
C MET A 239 -6.43 5.83 -13.11
N GLY A 240 -7.66 5.36 -12.97
CA GLY A 240 -7.92 3.96 -12.69
C GLY A 240 -7.95 3.12 -13.96
N ASP A 241 -7.50 1.88 -13.85
CA ASP A 241 -7.50 0.92 -14.97
C ASP A 241 -8.93 0.52 -15.34
N ASN A 242 -9.86 0.55 -14.38
CA ASN A 242 -11.29 0.43 -14.65
C ASN A 242 -11.86 1.81 -15.02
N ARG A 243 -11.62 2.20 -16.27
CA ARG A 243 -11.74 3.58 -16.77
C ARG A 243 -13.12 4.18 -16.59
N ASP A 244 -14.19 3.40 -16.66
CA ASP A 244 -15.54 3.94 -16.49
C ASP A 244 -16.08 3.78 -15.05
N GLU A 245 -15.34 3.12 -14.15
CA GLU A 245 -15.71 2.87 -12.74
C GLU A 245 -14.59 3.33 -11.78
N SER A 246 -14.00 4.49 -12.09
CA SER A 246 -12.90 5.06 -11.31
C SER A 246 -13.11 6.55 -11.05
N HIS A 247 -13.12 6.91 -9.77
CA HIS A 247 -13.06 8.30 -9.31
C HIS A 247 -11.58 8.70 -9.15
N ASP A 248 -11.02 9.28 -10.20
CA ASP A 248 -9.59 9.57 -10.35
C ASP A 248 -9.33 11.00 -10.82
N GLY A 249 -8.13 11.31 -11.32
CA GLY A 249 -7.71 12.69 -11.61
C GLY A 249 -8.60 13.41 -12.63
N ARG A 250 -9.39 12.66 -13.39
CA ARG A 250 -10.43 13.23 -14.27
C ARG A 250 -11.53 13.95 -13.48
N PHE A 251 -11.79 13.54 -12.24
CA PHE A 251 -12.86 14.05 -11.38
C PHE A 251 -12.39 14.97 -10.25
N TRP A 252 -11.10 14.95 -9.90
CA TRP A 252 -10.54 15.75 -8.80
C TRP A 252 -9.21 16.46 -9.11
N GLY A 253 -8.69 16.33 -10.34
CA GLY A 253 -7.47 17.01 -10.79
C GLY A 253 -6.19 16.22 -10.47
N LEU A 254 -5.15 16.96 -10.10
CA LEU A 254 -3.78 16.44 -9.97
C LEU A 254 -3.45 15.99 -8.55
N VAL A 255 -2.49 15.07 -8.43
CA VAL A 255 -1.92 14.64 -7.14
C VAL A 255 -0.63 15.42 -6.88
N PRO A 256 -0.54 16.22 -5.81
CA PRO A 256 0.72 16.81 -5.38
C PRO A 256 1.70 15.73 -4.92
N GLU A 257 3.00 15.93 -5.15
CA GLU A 257 4.07 15.01 -4.77
C GLU A 257 4.07 14.68 -3.27
N ALA A 258 3.75 15.66 -2.43
CA ALA A 258 3.63 15.50 -0.97
C ALA A 258 2.53 14.50 -0.54
N ASN A 259 1.58 14.18 -1.44
CA ASN A 259 0.52 13.22 -1.17
C ASN A 259 0.95 11.78 -1.47
N LEU A 260 2.06 11.56 -2.18
CA LEU A 260 2.51 10.22 -2.55
C LEU A 260 2.93 9.42 -1.31
N VAL A 261 2.51 8.15 -1.26
CA VAL A 261 2.85 7.21 -0.19
C VAL A 261 3.87 6.18 -0.68
N GLY A 262 3.70 5.63 -1.88
CA GLY A 262 4.65 4.68 -2.47
C GLY A 262 4.11 3.93 -3.69
N LYS A 263 4.97 3.11 -4.31
CA LYS A 263 4.66 2.29 -5.49
C LYS A 263 4.16 0.90 -5.08
N ALA A 264 2.97 0.52 -5.54
CA ALA A 264 2.48 -0.85 -5.38
C ALA A 264 3.27 -1.78 -6.31
N PHE A 265 3.73 -2.93 -5.79
CA PHE A 265 4.61 -3.82 -6.58
C PHE A 265 4.23 -5.31 -6.51
N MET A 266 3.48 -5.76 -5.51
CA MET A 266 3.12 -7.17 -5.36
C MET A 266 1.79 -7.35 -4.63
N ILE A 267 1.04 -8.38 -5.03
CA ILE A 267 -0.11 -8.90 -4.29
C ILE A 267 0.37 -10.06 -3.41
N TRP A 268 0.27 -9.94 -2.09
CA TRP A 268 0.76 -10.96 -1.16
C TRP A 268 -0.34 -11.83 -0.57
N PHE A 269 -1.61 -11.41 -0.69
CA PHE A 269 -2.77 -12.19 -0.28
C PHE A 269 -4.02 -11.68 -1.01
N ASN A 270 -5.08 -12.46 -1.06
CA ASN A 270 -6.39 -12.00 -1.50
C ASN A 270 -7.49 -12.59 -0.62
N TRP A 271 -8.40 -11.74 -0.17
CA TRP A 271 -9.66 -12.15 0.46
C TRP A 271 -10.79 -11.18 0.13
N ASP A 272 -11.65 -11.61 -0.79
CA ASP A 272 -12.87 -10.91 -1.18
C ASP A 272 -14.02 -11.35 -0.24
N VAL A 273 -14.44 -10.43 0.62
CA VAL A 273 -15.40 -10.74 1.70
C VAL A 273 -16.77 -11.03 1.08
N GLY A 274 -17.27 -12.23 1.35
CA GLY A 274 -18.52 -12.74 0.78
C GLY A 274 -18.38 -13.49 -0.54
N GLN A 275 -17.19 -13.49 -1.15
CA GLN A 275 -16.92 -14.18 -2.42
C GLN A 275 -15.89 -15.32 -2.25
N GLY A 276 -14.90 -15.16 -1.38
CA GLY A 276 -13.93 -16.21 -1.04
C GLY A 276 -12.47 -15.78 -1.16
N LEU A 277 -11.59 -16.78 -1.23
CA LEU A 277 -10.15 -16.61 -1.41
C LEU A 277 -9.78 -16.95 -2.86
N PHE A 278 -9.04 -16.05 -3.51
CA PHE A 278 -8.53 -16.24 -4.87
C PHE A 278 -7.02 -16.46 -4.83
N TRP A 279 -6.61 -17.73 -4.73
CA TRP A 279 -5.21 -18.13 -4.54
C TRP A 279 -4.30 -17.75 -5.71
N GLU A 280 -4.85 -17.71 -6.92
CA GLU A 280 -4.17 -17.32 -8.15
C GLU A 280 -3.73 -15.84 -8.17
N ARG A 281 -4.21 -15.03 -7.22
CA ARG A 281 -3.79 -13.64 -7.06
C ARG A 281 -2.45 -13.51 -6.34
N ILE A 282 -2.09 -14.49 -5.51
CA ILE A 282 -0.96 -14.40 -4.59
C ILE A 282 0.36 -14.51 -5.36
N GLY A 283 1.27 -13.56 -5.11
CA GLY A 283 2.60 -13.51 -5.71
C GLY A 283 2.65 -12.77 -7.04
N ASN A 284 1.51 -12.32 -7.58
CA ASN A 284 1.49 -11.54 -8.81
C ASN A 284 2.18 -10.18 -8.60
N SER A 285 3.07 -9.83 -9.53
CA SER A 285 3.64 -8.49 -9.62
C SER A 285 2.58 -7.49 -10.05
N ILE A 286 2.77 -6.24 -9.64
CA ILE A 286 1.96 -5.11 -10.07
C ILE A 286 2.83 -4.29 -11.01
N GLU A 287 2.46 -4.30 -12.29
CA GLU A 287 3.09 -3.53 -13.38
C GLU A 287 2.17 -2.39 -13.85
#